data_AF-A0A1I2WRQ7-F1
#
_entry.id   AF-A0A1I2WRQ7-F1
#
_cell.length_a   1.000
_cell.length_b   1.000
_cell.length_c   1.000
_cell.angle_alpha   90.00
_cell.angle_beta   90.00
_cell.angle_gamma   90.00
#
_symmetry.space_group_name_H-M   'P 1'
#
loop_
_entity.id
_entity.type
_entity.pdbx_description
1 polymer ?
#
loop_
_entity_poly.entity_id
_entity_poly.type
_entity_poly.pdbx_seq_one_letter_code
_entity_poly.pdbx_strand_id
1 'polypeptide(L)'
;MTTDHQDTDTTILDTDVLVVGAGPAGLMLATELRLGGAEVVVVDQRPGPTTESRASTLHARTMEILDSRGLLDELGTPPCEPRGHFGGVPLDLTLPSSHPGQWKVAQTRTEELLQRRAAVLGADLRRRHQLLSLEAKSEGAGRDEAGQVGGGQDRVEAEAIGPYGPVRIRARYLVGCDGEDSTVRRLVRAPFPGRDAARELLRADVSGVEVADRRFQRLEQGLAIAATREGVTRVMVHEFGRPAAERGGAEPDFAEVTDVWKRVTGEDISQGTPLWVNAFGDADRQLAHYRHGRVLFAGDAAHRQMPSGGQALNLGVQDAFNLGWKLAAVVRGSAGEDLLDTYHSERHTVGRQVLANIRAQVELLLGGPEVEPARALLTELVALDGVRQHLAGMISGLGIRYDVEGVEGCGAGGVGGDDFGAGAAKGVGVGPEIHSDEHPLLGRRLPDAWLEPAEGGARRRTTELLRTGRGLLLSLDGDGAPALRATAAPWSDRIAFVADHPAAGGPLPAGQALLVRPDGYVAWAGSGAAGLARALTRWFGTPAADD
;
A
#
# COMPACT_ATOMS: atom_id res chain seq x y z
N MET A 1 46.25 -34.05 -8.46
CA MET A 1 45.91 -32.75 -7.85
C MET A 1 46.02 -31.69 -8.92
N THR A 2 44.90 -31.40 -9.56
CA THR A 2 44.71 -30.21 -10.40
C THR A 2 43.36 -29.68 -9.99
N THR A 3 43.38 -28.79 -9.00
CA THR A 3 42.21 -28.01 -8.60
C THR A 3 41.88 -27.08 -9.75
N ASP A 4 40.83 -27.45 -10.47
CA ASP A 4 40.20 -26.64 -11.49
C ASP A 4 39.81 -25.29 -10.86
N HIS A 5 40.47 -24.21 -11.28
CA HIS A 5 40.01 -22.86 -11.01
C HIS A 5 38.77 -22.64 -11.86
N GLN A 6 37.60 -22.98 -11.32
CA GLN A 6 36.36 -22.43 -11.85
C GLN A 6 36.39 -20.93 -11.57
N ASP A 7 36.71 -20.15 -12.61
CA ASP A 7 36.34 -18.75 -12.69
C ASP A 7 34.87 -18.65 -12.29
N THR A 8 34.58 -18.05 -11.13
CA THR A 8 33.22 -17.69 -10.75
C THR A 8 32.78 -16.54 -11.65
N ASP A 9 32.33 -16.88 -12.85
CA ASP A 9 31.82 -15.93 -13.82
C ASP A 9 30.62 -15.21 -13.20
N THR A 10 30.79 -13.91 -12.93
CA THR A 10 29.75 -13.11 -12.27
C THR A 10 28.60 -12.93 -13.25
N THR A 11 27.43 -13.48 -12.93
CA THR A 11 26.26 -13.33 -13.80
C THR A 11 25.82 -11.86 -13.83
N ILE A 12 25.68 -11.29 -15.02
CA ILE A 12 25.20 -9.92 -15.22
C ILE A 12 23.75 -9.96 -15.68
N LEU A 13 22.88 -9.20 -15.01
CA LEU A 13 21.48 -9.00 -15.38
C LEU A 13 21.23 -7.51 -15.65
N ASP A 14 20.56 -7.21 -16.76
CA ASP A 14 20.08 -5.88 -17.08
C ASP A 14 18.54 -5.87 -16.98
N THR A 15 17.98 -4.81 -16.43
CA THR A 15 16.53 -4.66 -16.28
C THR A 15 16.13 -3.19 -16.21
N ASP A 16 14.85 -2.91 -16.40
CA ASP A 16 14.31 -1.55 -16.19
C ASP A 16 14.23 -1.24 -14.69
N VAL A 17 13.66 -2.16 -13.90
CA VAL A 17 13.46 -1.99 -12.46
C VAL A 17 13.89 -3.23 -11.68
N LEU A 18 14.78 -3.05 -10.70
CA LEU A 18 15.11 -4.06 -9.71
C LEU A 18 14.21 -3.88 -8.47
N VAL A 19 13.42 -4.89 -8.13
CA VAL A 19 12.64 -4.94 -6.88
C VAL A 19 13.36 -5.84 -5.88
N VAL A 20 13.64 -5.33 -4.69
CA VAL A 20 14.31 -6.06 -3.62
C VAL A 20 13.28 -6.43 -2.56
N GLY A 21 12.95 -7.71 -2.44
CA GLY A 21 11.92 -8.26 -1.56
C GLY A 21 10.68 -8.70 -2.33
N ALA A 22 10.33 -9.98 -2.20
CA ALA A 22 9.16 -10.64 -2.79
C ALA A 22 8.14 -11.02 -1.73
N GLY A 23 7.85 -10.07 -0.83
CA GLY A 23 6.62 -10.03 -0.03
C GLY A 23 5.46 -9.39 -0.81
N PRO A 24 4.29 -9.18 -0.18
CA PRO A 24 3.09 -8.67 -0.87
C PRO A 24 3.31 -7.33 -1.60
N ALA A 25 4.03 -6.39 -0.99
CA ALA A 25 4.34 -5.10 -1.62
C ALA A 25 5.20 -5.27 -2.88
N GLY A 26 6.32 -6.00 -2.81
CA GLY A 26 7.21 -6.19 -3.96
C GLY A 26 6.59 -7.01 -5.09
N LEU A 27 5.77 -8.02 -4.76
CA LEU A 27 5.07 -8.82 -5.76
C LEU A 27 3.92 -8.05 -6.45
N MET A 28 3.19 -7.22 -5.70
CA MET A 28 2.24 -6.27 -6.29
C MET A 28 2.95 -5.26 -7.19
N LEU A 29 4.08 -4.71 -6.74
CA LEU A 29 4.85 -3.74 -7.52
C LEU A 29 5.35 -4.35 -8.83
N ALA A 30 5.91 -5.56 -8.77
CA ALA A 30 6.35 -6.29 -9.97
C ALA A 30 5.18 -6.56 -10.93
N THR A 31 3.99 -6.90 -10.39
CA THR A 31 2.77 -7.07 -11.19
C THR A 31 2.41 -5.79 -11.94
N GLU A 32 2.34 -4.65 -11.24
CA GLU A 32 1.96 -3.37 -11.85
C GLU A 32 3.01 -2.84 -12.84
N LEU A 33 4.30 -3.02 -12.54
CA LEU A 33 5.39 -2.65 -13.44
C LEU A 33 5.34 -3.44 -14.75
N ARG A 34 5.15 -4.77 -14.66
CA ARG A 34 5.00 -5.63 -15.83
C ARG A 34 3.74 -5.32 -16.62
N LEU A 35 2.63 -5.03 -15.93
CA LEU A 35 1.38 -4.59 -16.59
C LEU A 35 1.58 -3.28 -17.36
N GLY A 36 2.40 -2.36 -16.83
CA GLY A 36 2.83 -1.14 -17.51
C GLY A 36 3.96 -1.30 -18.54
N GLY A 37 4.41 -2.53 -18.80
CA GLY A 37 5.38 -2.85 -19.86
C GLY A 37 6.87 -2.69 -19.50
N ALA A 38 7.21 -2.48 -18.23
CA ALA A 38 8.61 -2.43 -17.79
C ALA A 38 9.24 -3.83 -17.68
N GLU A 39 10.55 -3.96 -17.87
CA GLU A 39 11.30 -5.15 -17.49
C GLU A 39 11.58 -5.18 -15.98
N VAL A 40 11.36 -6.33 -15.33
CA VAL A 40 11.44 -6.40 -13.87
C VAL A 40 12.18 -7.64 -13.43
N VAL A 41 13.23 -7.44 -12.63
CA VAL A 41 13.86 -8.49 -11.83
C VAL A 41 13.47 -8.28 -10.37
N VAL A 42 13.02 -9.35 -9.71
CA VAL A 42 12.69 -9.36 -8.29
C VAL A 42 13.69 -10.27 -7.57
N VAL A 43 14.44 -9.75 -6.60
CA VAL A 43 15.33 -10.56 -5.75
C VAL A 43 14.76 -10.70 -4.35
N ASP A 44 14.81 -11.89 -3.77
CA ASP A 44 14.41 -12.12 -2.37
C ASP A 44 15.30 -13.20 -1.76
N GLN A 45 15.76 -12.96 -0.52
CA GLN A 45 16.67 -13.86 0.19
C GLN A 45 15.99 -15.17 0.63
N ARG A 46 14.66 -15.17 0.80
CA ARG A 46 13.90 -16.34 1.23
C ARG A 46 13.77 -17.34 0.09
N PRO A 47 13.69 -18.64 0.40
CA PRO A 47 13.50 -19.69 -0.60
C PRO A 47 12.08 -19.75 -1.19
N GLY A 48 11.10 -19.12 -0.54
CA GLY A 48 9.70 -19.13 -0.95
C GLY A 48 8.87 -18.13 -0.14
N PRO A 49 7.52 -18.18 -0.27
CA PRO A 49 6.61 -17.38 0.53
C PRO A 49 6.82 -17.57 2.03
N THR A 50 6.42 -16.58 2.82
CA THR A 50 6.47 -16.74 4.28
C THR A 50 5.56 -17.88 4.74
N THR A 51 6.10 -18.75 5.59
CA THR A 51 5.32 -19.75 6.34
C THR A 51 4.82 -19.17 7.67
N GLU A 52 5.25 -17.96 8.02
CA GLU A 52 4.88 -17.31 9.26
C GLU A 52 3.46 -16.77 9.21
N SER A 53 2.72 -16.94 10.31
CA SER A 53 1.37 -16.42 10.41
C SER A 53 1.33 -14.92 10.77
N ARG A 54 2.01 -14.06 9.99
CA ARG A 54 2.13 -12.61 10.26
C ARG A 54 0.81 -11.87 10.08
N ALA A 55 0.29 -11.84 8.85
CA ALA A 55 -0.96 -11.15 8.50
C ALA A 55 -2.02 -12.14 8.00
N SER A 56 -3.27 -11.92 8.42
CA SER A 56 -4.43 -12.73 8.01
C SER A 56 -5.64 -11.90 7.57
N THR A 57 -5.48 -10.58 7.39
CA THR A 57 -6.57 -9.68 7.07
C THR A 57 -6.25 -8.83 5.83
N LEU A 58 -7.11 -8.93 4.81
CA LEU A 58 -7.20 -7.93 3.74
C LEU A 58 -8.39 -7.00 4.01
N HIS A 59 -8.17 -5.71 3.89
CA HIS A 59 -9.22 -4.70 4.04
C HIS A 59 -9.91 -4.41 2.71
N ALA A 60 -11.11 -3.82 2.78
CA ALA A 60 -11.94 -3.50 1.61
C ALA A 60 -11.15 -2.84 0.47
N ARG A 61 -10.28 -1.85 0.75
CA ARG A 61 -9.48 -1.18 -0.29
C ARG A 61 -8.55 -2.14 -1.02
N THR A 62 -7.92 -3.07 -0.30
CA THR A 62 -7.03 -4.07 -0.92
C THR A 62 -7.82 -5.09 -1.73
N MET A 63 -9.02 -5.48 -1.27
CA MET A 63 -9.92 -6.31 -2.07
C MET A 63 -10.33 -5.63 -3.37
N GLU A 64 -10.67 -4.33 -3.33
CA GLU A 64 -10.98 -3.55 -4.54
C GLU A 64 -9.79 -3.41 -5.50
N ILE A 65 -8.55 -3.36 -4.96
CA ILE A 65 -7.33 -3.36 -5.76
C ILE A 65 -7.18 -4.70 -6.49
N LEU A 66 -7.31 -5.81 -5.78
CA LEU A 66 -7.23 -7.14 -6.37
C LEU A 66 -8.34 -7.37 -7.42
N ASP A 67 -9.57 -6.89 -7.15
CA ASP A 67 -10.69 -6.97 -8.11
C ASP A 67 -10.42 -6.15 -9.37
N SER A 68 -9.85 -4.94 -9.21
CA SER A 68 -9.46 -4.08 -10.33
C SER A 68 -8.33 -4.64 -11.20
N ARG A 69 -7.77 -5.79 -10.83
CA ARG A 69 -6.80 -6.57 -11.61
C ARG A 69 -7.30 -7.99 -11.92
N GLY A 70 -8.55 -8.31 -11.57
CA GLY A 70 -9.18 -9.61 -11.83
C GLY A 70 -8.57 -10.76 -11.02
N LEU A 71 -8.08 -10.49 -9.82
CA LEU A 71 -7.32 -11.47 -9.01
C LEU A 71 -8.13 -12.14 -7.90
N LEU A 72 -9.39 -11.72 -7.68
CA LEU A 72 -10.19 -12.23 -6.56
C LEU A 72 -10.69 -13.67 -6.76
N ASP A 73 -10.95 -14.10 -8.00
CA ASP A 73 -11.51 -15.43 -8.27
C ASP A 73 -10.60 -16.55 -7.73
N GLU A 74 -9.28 -16.36 -7.79
CA GLU A 74 -8.27 -17.31 -7.25
C GLU A 74 -8.29 -17.40 -5.70
N LEU A 75 -8.82 -16.38 -5.02
CA LEU A 75 -8.99 -16.39 -3.57
C LEU A 75 -10.26 -17.14 -3.14
N GLY A 76 -11.14 -17.51 -4.08
CA GLY A 76 -12.41 -18.16 -3.78
C GLY A 76 -13.29 -17.28 -2.90
N THR A 77 -13.88 -17.85 -1.85
CA THR A 77 -14.76 -17.15 -0.91
C THR A 77 -14.10 -17.04 0.47
N PRO A 78 -13.08 -16.18 0.64
CA PRO A 78 -12.45 -16.01 1.95
C PRO A 78 -13.48 -15.51 2.97
N PRO A 79 -13.39 -15.92 4.25
CA PRO A 79 -14.32 -15.47 5.27
C PRO A 79 -14.29 -13.94 5.41
N CYS A 80 -15.47 -13.31 5.33
CA CYS A 80 -15.63 -11.89 5.61
C CYS A 80 -16.12 -11.71 7.05
N GLU A 81 -15.49 -10.78 7.78
CA GLU A 81 -15.89 -10.39 9.12
C GLU A 81 -16.16 -8.88 9.15
N PRO A 82 -17.42 -8.44 9.24
CA PRO A 82 -17.75 -7.02 9.35
C PRO A 82 -17.16 -6.35 10.61
N ARG A 83 -17.00 -7.10 11.71
CA ARG A 83 -16.54 -6.53 12.99
C ARG A 83 -15.02 -6.53 13.10
N GLY A 84 -14.42 -5.36 13.00
CA GLY A 84 -13.04 -5.06 13.35
C GLY A 84 -12.86 -4.61 14.81
N HIS A 85 -11.83 -3.78 15.03
CA HIS A 85 -11.63 -3.07 16.28
C HIS A 85 -10.83 -1.79 16.04
N PHE A 86 -10.91 -0.84 16.97
CA PHE A 86 -9.96 0.27 17.09
C PHE A 86 -9.28 0.16 18.46
N GLY A 87 -8.02 -0.28 18.50
CA GLY A 87 -7.29 -0.50 19.75
C GLY A 87 -7.99 -1.47 20.72
N GLY A 88 -8.62 -2.54 20.22
CA GLY A 88 -9.40 -3.50 21.01
C GLY A 88 -10.85 -3.08 21.31
N VAL A 89 -11.25 -1.82 21.04
CA VAL A 89 -12.67 -1.42 21.09
C VAL A 89 -13.39 -1.96 19.85
N PRO A 90 -14.49 -2.73 19.98
CA PRO A 90 -15.21 -3.26 18.81
C PRO A 90 -15.66 -2.16 17.85
N LEU A 91 -15.48 -2.39 16.55
CA LEU A 91 -15.84 -1.43 15.51
C LEU A 91 -16.40 -2.19 14.31
N ASP A 92 -17.55 -1.76 13.80
CA ASP A 92 -18.06 -2.23 12.51
C ASP A 92 -17.34 -1.50 11.37
N LEU A 93 -16.69 -2.28 10.48
CA LEU A 93 -15.90 -1.80 9.36
C LEU A 93 -16.70 -1.73 8.05
N THR A 94 -18.01 -1.97 8.09
CA THR A 94 -18.87 -1.93 6.91
C THR A 94 -18.99 -0.51 6.38
N LEU A 95 -18.62 -0.32 5.11
CA LEU A 95 -18.75 0.91 4.34
C LEU A 95 -19.22 0.59 2.92
N PRO A 96 -19.79 1.56 2.17
CA PRO A 96 -20.15 1.36 0.77
C PRO A 96 -18.93 0.91 -0.05
N SER A 97 -18.94 -0.36 -0.44
CA SER A 97 -17.93 -1.03 -1.27
C SER A 97 -18.54 -2.35 -1.75
N SER A 98 -18.06 -2.87 -2.89
CA SER A 98 -18.39 -4.22 -3.33
C SER A 98 -17.73 -5.30 -2.47
N HIS A 99 -16.77 -4.92 -1.63
CA HIS A 99 -16.01 -5.80 -0.74
C HIS A 99 -16.00 -5.29 0.72
N PRO A 100 -17.18 -5.07 1.35
CA PRO A 100 -17.27 -4.41 2.65
C PRO A 100 -16.60 -5.23 3.76
N GLY A 101 -16.16 -4.54 4.82
CA GLY A 101 -15.57 -5.18 5.99
C GLY A 101 -14.11 -5.58 5.81
N GLN A 102 -13.72 -6.69 6.45
CA GLN A 102 -12.37 -7.24 6.39
C GLN A 102 -12.40 -8.74 6.09
N TRP A 103 -11.41 -9.23 5.36
CA TRP A 103 -11.42 -10.55 4.74
C TRP A 103 -10.24 -11.39 5.24
N LYS A 104 -10.54 -12.62 5.65
CA LYS A 104 -9.54 -13.54 6.21
C LYS A 104 -8.80 -14.27 5.10
N VAL A 105 -7.65 -13.72 4.73
CA VAL A 105 -6.73 -14.28 3.74
C VAL A 105 -5.34 -14.36 4.35
N ALA A 106 -4.79 -15.57 4.42
CA ALA A 106 -3.42 -15.76 4.90
C ALA A 106 -2.43 -15.02 3.97
N GLN A 107 -1.41 -14.40 4.55
CA GLN A 107 -0.37 -13.72 3.78
C GLN A 107 0.28 -14.64 2.74
N THR A 108 0.56 -15.90 3.10
CA THR A 108 1.11 -16.91 2.17
C THR A 108 0.26 -17.03 0.90
N ARG A 109 -1.06 -17.08 1.04
CA ARG A 109 -1.99 -17.15 -0.12
C ARG A 109 -1.97 -15.88 -0.97
N THR A 110 -1.78 -14.72 -0.33
CA THR A 110 -1.64 -13.44 -1.03
C THR A 110 -0.30 -13.38 -1.80
N GLU A 111 0.79 -13.82 -1.18
CA GLU A 111 2.11 -13.91 -1.81
C GLU A 111 2.09 -14.89 -3.00
N GLU A 112 1.48 -16.05 -2.85
CA GLU A 112 1.34 -17.03 -3.93
C GLU A 112 0.54 -16.49 -5.12
N LEU A 113 -0.59 -15.83 -4.87
CA LEU A 113 -1.42 -15.18 -5.88
C LEU A 113 -0.62 -14.14 -6.67
N LEU A 114 0.00 -13.19 -5.97
CA LEU A 114 0.75 -12.11 -6.61
C LEU A 114 2.01 -12.62 -7.30
N GLN A 115 2.67 -13.65 -6.74
CA GLN A 115 3.82 -14.29 -7.38
C GLN A 115 3.43 -14.94 -8.71
N ARG A 116 2.34 -15.72 -8.74
CA ARG A 116 1.84 -16.31 -9.98
C ARG A 116 1.51 -15.23 -10.99
N ARG A 117 0.82 -14.18 -10.57
CA ARG A 117 0.45 -13.07 -11.45
C ARG A 117 1.67 -12.35 -12.03
N ALA A 118 2.64 -11.99 -11.20
CA ALA A 118 3.88 -11.35 -11.64
C ALA A 118 4.65 -12.24 -12.64
N ALA A 119 4.74 -13.55 -12.37
CA ALA A 119 5.38 -14.51 -13.26
C ALA A 119 4.65 -14.64 -14.62
N VAL A 120 3.32 -14.70 -14.62
CA VAL A 120 2.51 -14.74 -15.86
C VAL A 120 2.71 -13.47 -16.70
N LEU A 121 2.89 -12.32 -16.06
CA LEU A 121 3.22 -11.07 -16.75
C LEU A 121 4.70 -10.96 -17.15
N GLY A 122 5.55 -11.91 -16.75
CA GLY A 122 6.96 -12.01 -17.15
C GLY A 122 7.96 -11.31 -16.23
N ALA A 123 7.65 -11.12 -14.94
CA ALA A 123 8.65 -10.72 -13.96
C ALA A 123 9.65 -11.87 -13.71
N ASP A 124 10.94 -11.55 -13.69
CA ASP A 124 12.00 -12.51 -13.37
C ASP A 124 12.21 -12.58 -11.85
N LEU A 125 11.64 -13.61 -11.22
CA LEU A 125 11.70 -13.80 -9.77
C LEU A 125 12.88 -14.70 -9.35
N ARG A 126 13.84 -14.09 -8.65
CA ARG A 126 15.07 -14.69 -8.15
C ARG A 126 15.01 -14.87 -6.62
N ARG A 127 14.46 -15.99 -6.16
CA ARG A 127 14.46 -16.42 -4.75
C ARG A 127 15.86 -16.90 -4.31
N ARG A 128 16.14 -16.90 -3.00
CA ARG A 128 17.48 -17.17 -2.43
C ARG A 128 18.58 -16.23 -2.96
N HIS A 129 18.22 -15.00 -3.30
CA HIS A 129 19.16 -13.96 -3.70
C HIS A 129 19.16 -12.86 -2.65
N GLN A 130 20.29 -12.70 -1.96
CA GLN A 130 20.45 -11.66 -0.95
C GLN A 130 21.19 -10.47 -1.54
N LEU A 131 20.60 -9.28 -1.47
CA LEU A 131 21.27 -8.04 -1.84
C LEU A 131 22.42 -7.75 -0.87
N LEU A 132 23.60 -7.45 -1.40
CA LEU A 132 24.81 -7.14 -0.62
C LEU A 132 25.21 -5.68 -0.74
N SER A 133 25.20 -5.14 -1.96
CA SER A 133 25.63 -3.77 -2.24
C SER A 133 24.72 -3.11 -3.28
N LEU A 134 24.66 -1.79 -3.23
CA LEU A 134 24.01 -0.98 -4.26
C LEU A 134 24.78 0.34 -4.42
N GLU A 135 24.91 0.79 -5.65
CA GLU A 135 25.54 2.05 -6.03
C GLU A 135 24.65 2.74 -7.09
N ALA A 136 24.25 3.98 -6.83
CA ALA A 136 23.62 4.82 -7.82
C ALA A 136 24.71 5.57 -8.59
N LYS A 137 24.89 5.23 -9.87
CA LYS A 137 25.83 5.90 -10.76
C LYS A 137 25.12 7.01 -11.51
N SER A 138 25.67 8.21 -11.41
CA SER A 138 25.42 9.26 -12.38
C SER A 138 26.62 9.31 -13.30
N GLU A 139 26.46 8.84 -14.55
CA GLU A 139 27.47 9.12 -15.57
C GLU A 139 27.37 10.62 -15.88
N GLY A 140 28.23 11.41 -15.25
CA GLY A 140 28.38 12.82 -15.61
C GLY A 140 28.59 12.89 -17.12
N ALA A 141 27.87 13.79 -17.79
CA ALA A 141 27.87 13.87 -19.25
C ALA A 141 29.29 13.93 -19.81
N GLY A 142 29.78 12.78 -20.29
CA GLY A 142 31.06 12.69 -20.96
C GLY A 142 30.94 13.48 -22.25
N ARG A 143 31.79 14.48 -22.43
CA ARG A 143 32.01 15.06 -23.75
C ARG A 143 32.77 14.01 -24.55
N ASP A 144 32.22 13.58 -25.67
CA ASP A 144 33.00 12.84 -26.64
C ASP A 144 34.11 13.74 -27.23
N GLU A 145 35.06 13.16 -27.97
CA GLU A 145 36.13 13.91 -28.65
C GLU A 145 35.59 14.92 -29.68
N ALA A 146 34.28 14.88 -30.00
CA ALA A 146 33.57 15.79 -30.89
C ALA A 146 32.82 16.93 -30.16
N GLY A 147 32.88 16.99 -28.82
CA GLY A 147 32.21 18.02 -28.01
C GLY A 147 30.70 17.82 -27.87
N GLN A 148 30.15 16.68 -28.26
CA GLN A 148 28.78 16.27 -28.02
C GLN A 148 28.64 15.79 -26.57
N VAL A 149 27.65 16.35 -25.87
CA VAL A 149 27.27 15.96 -24.51
C VAL A 149 26.60 14.59 -24.64
N GLY A 150 27.34 13.50 -24.40
CA GLY A 150 26.75 12.18 -24.24
C GLY A 150 25.82 12.21 -23.03
N GLY A 151 24.54 11.92 -23.23
CA GLY A 151 23.56 11.83 -22.15
C GLY A 151 23.86 10.63 -21.28
N GLY A 152 24.73 10.80 -20.28
CA GLY A 152 24.99 9.77 -19.29
C GLY A 152 23.69 9.41 -18.59
N GLN A 153 23.34 8.13 -18.64
CA GLN A 153 22.09 7.65 -18.04
C GLN A 153 22.35 7.31 -16.58
N ASP A 154 21.71 8.04 -15.67
CA ASP A 154 21.66 7.67 -14.27
C ASP A 154 21.14 6.23 -14.13
N ARG A 155 21.91 5.34 -13.50
CA ARG A 155 21.54 3.94 -13.30
C ARG A 155 21.90 3.47 -11.90
N VAL A 156 21.25 2.40 -11.47
CA VAL A 156 21.59 1.67 -10.25
C VAL A 156 22.33 0.40 -10.63
N GLU A 157 23.47 0.16 -9.97
CA GLU A 157 24.16 -1.12 -10.02
C GLU A 157 24.07 -1.76 -8.64
N ALA A 158 23.65 -3.01 -8.60
CA ALA A 158 23.46 -3.78 -7.37
C ALA A 158 24.22 -5.11 -7.46
N GLU A 159 24.74 -5.58 -6.34
CA GLU A 159 25.31 -6.91 -6.23
C GLU A 159 24.49 -7.74 -5.26
N ALA A 160 24.15 -8.94 -5.69
CA ALA A 160 23.48 -9.94 -4.87
C ALA A 160 24.28 -11.24 -4.86
N ILE A 161 24.12 -12.03 -3.80
CA ILE A 161 24.62 -13.40 -3.75
C ILE A 161 23.46 -14.36 -3.98
N GLY A 162 23.55 -15.17 -5.03
CA GLY A 162 22.61 -16.22 -5.36
C GLY A 162 23.14 -17.62 -5.02
N PRO A 163 22.34 -18.68 -5.25
CA PRO A 163 22.74 -20.06 -4.95
C PRO A 163 23.92 -20.56 -5.81
N TYR A 164 24.22 -19.89 -6.93
CA TYR A 164 25.29 -20.26 -7.86
C TYR A 164 26.47 -19.27 -7.85
N GLY A 165 26.49 -18.32 -6.90
CA GLY A 165 27.54 -17.31 -6.82
C GLY A 165 27.02 -15.87 -6.97
N PRO A 166 27.94 -14.90 -7.13
CA PRO A 166 27.61 -13.49 -7.19
C PRO A 166 26.86 -13.14 -8.49
N VAL A 167 25.90 -12.24 -8.37
CA VAL A 167 25.09 -11.69 -9.46
C VAL A 167 25.17 -10.17 -9.42
N ARG A 168 25.54 -9.56 -10.54
CA ARG A 168 25.51 -8.10 -10.71
C ARG A 168 24.28 -7.72 -11.51
N ILE A 169 23.53 -6.76 -11.01
CA ILE A 169 22.27 -6.31 -11.62
C ILE A 169 22.41 -4.82 -11.95
N ARG A 170 22.12 -4.46 -13.19
CA ARG A 170 22.04 -3.07 -13.65
C ARG A 170 20.58 -2.74 -13.89
N ALA A 171 20.11 -1.65 -13.30
CA ALA A 171 18.73 -1.22 -13.44
C ALA A 171 18.64 0.30 -13.60
N ARG A 172 17.58 0.79 -14.26
CA ARG A 172 17.30 2.25 -14.27
C ARG A 172 16.84 2.71 -12.89
N TYR A 173 16.08 1.87 -12.19
CA TYR A 173 15.59 2.13 -10.84
C TYR A 173 15.69 0.88 -9.95
N LEU A 174 15.81 1.11 -8.65
CA LEU A 174 15.71 0.08 -7.61
C LEU A 174 14.59 0.44 -6.63
N VAL A 175 13.77 -0.54 -6.25
CA VAL A 175 12.75 -0.36 -5.22
C VAL A 175 12.94 -1.34 -4.06
N GLY A 176 13.16 -0.80 -2.86
CA GLY A 176 13.22 -1.55 -1.61
C GLY A 176 11.81 -1.92 -1.12
N CYS A 177 11.52 -3.22 -1.12
CA CYS A 177 10.33 -3.86 -0.59
C CYS A 177 10.72 -4.99 0.40
N ASP A 178 11.89 -4.86 1.02
CA ASP A 178 12.63 -5.89 1.75
C ASP A 178 12.37 -5.90 3.26
N GLY A 179 11.21 -5.39 3.66
CA GLY A 179 10.69 -5.51 5.02
C GLY A 179 11.20 -4.47 6.01
N GLU A 180 10.81 -4.62 7.27
CA GLU A 180 11.10 -3.66 8.35
C GLU A 180 12.60 -3.44 8.57
N ASP A 181 13.44 -4.46 8.35
CA ASP A 181 14.91 -4.42 8.46
C ASP A 181 15.61 -4.22 7.11
N SER A 182 14.98 -3.43 6.22
CA SER A 182 15.43 -3.16 4.85
C SER A 182 16.94 -2.94 4.74
N THR A 183 17.58 -3.82 3.96
CA THR A 183 18.98 -3.71 3.56
C THR A 183 19.17 -2.55 2.59
N VAL A 184 18.23 -2.33 1.67
CA VAL A 184 18.26 -1.17 0.76
C VAL A 184 18.35 0.13 1.57
N ARG A 185 17.51 0.27 2.60
CA ARG A 185 17.46 1.48 3.46
C ARG A 185 18.79 1.73 4.16
N ARG A 186 19.43 0.67 4.69
CA ARG A 186 20.75 0.75 5.33
C ARG A 186 21.85 1.14 4.33
N LEU A 187 21.85 0.54 3.15
CA LEU A 187 22.88 0.77 2.13
C LEU A 187 22.88 2.21 1.60
N VAL A 188 21.70 2.80 1.36
CA VAL A 188 21.59 4.22 0.98
C VAL A 188 21.63 5.19 2.16
N ARG A 189 21.71 4.68 3.39
CA ARG A 189 21.69 5.46 4.65
C ARG A 189 20.48 6.40 4.73
N ALA A 190 19.32 5.93 4.27
CA ALA A 190 18.10 6.74 4.28
C ALA A 190 17.61 6.98 5.73
N PRO A 191 17.34 8.23 6.13
CA PRO A 191 16.84 8.53 7.47
C PRO A 191 15.50 7.85 7.74
N PHE A 192 15.41 7.17 8.89
CA PHE A 192 14.21 6.46 9.33
C PHE A 192 13.72 6.97 10.70
N PRO A 193 13.31 8.26 10.78
CA PRO A 193 12.86 8.87 12.02
C PRO A 193 11.64 8.15 12.61
N GLY A 194 11.50 8.29 13.92
CA GLY A 194 10.41 7.68 14.68
C GLY A 194 10.87 7.23 16.06
N ARG A 195 10.11 6.33 16.67
CA ARG A 195 10.39 5.78 18.00
C ARG A 195 10.74 4.31 17.92
N ASP A 196 11.67 3.89 18.77
CA ASP A 196 11.87 2.47 19.07
C ASP A 196 10.69 1.91 19.86
N ALA A 197 10.57 0.59 19.85
CA ALA A 197 9.55 -0.11 20.61
C ALA A 197 9.76 0.13 22.10
N ALA A 198 8.71 0.61 22.77
CA ALA A 198 8.65 0.76 24.22
C ALA A 198 7.86 -0.39 24.87
N ARG A 199 6.91 -0.98 24.13
CA ARG A 199 6.08 -2.12 24.55
C ARG A 199 6.11 -3.20 23.49
N GLU A 200 5.81 -4.42 23.89
CA GLU A 200 5.68 -5.55 22.96
C GLU A 200 4.47 -6.42 23.30
N LEU A 201 3.94 -7.06 22.26
CA LEU A 201 2.95 -8.13 22.37
C LEU A 201 3.63 -9.46 22.03
N LEU A 202 3.65 -10.38 22.98
CA LEU A 202 4.15 -11.72 22.77
C LEU A 202 3.07 -12.57 22.11
N ARG A 203 3.46 -13.48 21.22
CA ARG A 203 2.54 -14.40 20.55
C ARG A 203 3.13 -15.80 20.47
N ALA A 204 2.27 -16.80 20.67
CA ALA A 204 2.56 -18.18 20.34
C ALA A 204 1.37 -18.88 19.69
N ASP A 205 1.65 -19.80 18.77
CA ASP A 205 0.71 -20.83 18.33
C ASP A 205 1.06 -22.12 19.07
N VAL A 206 0.12 -22.64 19.84
CA VAL A 206 0.36 -23.71 20.80
C VAL A 206 -0.62 -24.85 20.54
N SER A 207 -0.13 -26.08 20.46
CA SER A 207 -0.99 -27.28 20.44
C SER A 207 -1.03 -27.94 21.81
N GLY A 208 -2.11 -28.67 22.09
CA GLY A 208 -2.27 -29.44 23.34
C GLY A 208 -2.60 -28.59 24.58
N VAL A 209 -3.17 -27.40 24.40
CA VAL A 209 -3.66 -26.54 25.49
C VAL A 209 -5.14 -26.27 25.32
N GLU A 210 -5.85 -26.12 26.44
CA GLU A 210 -7.25 -25.70 26.48
C GLU A 210 -7.36 -24.42 27.30
N VAL A 211 -7.59 -23.30 26.62
CA VAL A 211 -7.84 -21.99 27.25
C VAL A 211 -9.08 -21.37 26.62
N ALA A 212 -9.78 -20.53 27.37
CA ALA A 212 -10.95 -19.83 26.84
C ALA A 212 -10.56 -18.91 25.67
N ASP A 213 -11.39 -18.84 24.64
CA ASP A 213 -11.25 -17.87 23.56
C ASP A 213 -11.43 -16.45 24.12
N ARG A 214 -10.52 -15.55 23.76
CA ARG A 214 -10.44 -14.17 24.24
C ARG A 214 -10.22 -13.22 23.09
N ARG A 215 -11.13 -12.27 22.90
CA ARG A 215 -11.00 -11.23 21.88
C ARG A 215 -10.61 -9.90 22.53
N PHE A 216 -9.31 -9.58 22.49
CA PHE A 216 -8.75 -8.35 23.07
C PHE A 216 -9.17 -8.14 24.53
N GLN A 217 -9.21 -9.22 25.32
CA GLN A 217 -9.67 -9.16 26.71
C GLN A 217 -8.61 -8.45 27.55
N ARG A 218 -9.00 -7.35 28.19
CA ARG A 218 -8.16 -6.64 29.17
C ARG A 218 -8.52 -7.15 30.56
N LEU A 219 -7.51 -7.65 31.26
CA LEU A 219 -7.53 -8.17 32.62
C LEU A 219 -6.79 -7.19 33.54
N GLU A 220 -6.81 -7.44 34.84
CA GLU A 220 -6.21 -6.54 35.85
C GLU A 220 -4.72 -6.28 35.57
N GLN A 221 -3.98 -7.31 35.17
CA GLN A 221 -2.52 -7.24 34.97
C GLN A 221 -2.08 -7.06 33.52
N GLY A 222 -3.00 -7.13 32.55
CA GLY A 222 -2.60 -7.10 31.14
C GLY A 222 -3.68 -7.40 30.11
N LEU A 223 -3.27 -7.50 28.86
CA LEU A 223 -4.08 -7.89 27.71
C LEU A 223 -3.83 -9.36 27.36
N ALA A 224 -4.92 -10.10 27.11
CA ALA A 224 -4.87 -11.47 26.60
C ALA A 224 -5.78 -11.66 25.37
N ILE A 225 -5.27 -12.38 24.38
CA ILE A 225 -6.00 -12.82 23.18
C ILE A 225 -5.78 -14.32 23.05
N ALA A 226 -6.85 -15.07 22.84
CA ALA A 226 -6.83 -16.50 22.58
C ALA A 226 -7.85 -16.85 21.51
N ALA A 227 -7.45 -17.65 20.53
CA ALA A 227 -8.36 -18.20 19.53
C ALA A 227 -7.89 -19.60 19.13
N THR A 228 -8.77 -20.59 19.29
CA THR A 228 -8.48 -21.97 18.91
C THR A 228 -9.07 -22.31 17.54
N ARG A 229 -8.24 -22.86 16.65
CA ARG A 229 -8.65 -23.33 15.31
C ARG A 229 -7.94 -24.62 14.98
N GLU A 230 -8.70 -25.65 14.59
CA GLU A 230 -8.16 -26.93 14.13
C GLU A 230 -7.14 -27.56 15.11
N GLY A 231 -7.39 -27.43 16.42
CA GLY A 231 -6.53 -28.00 17.47
C GLY A 231 -5.27 -27.19 17.79
N VAL A 232 -5.09 -26.01 17.17
CA VAL A 232 -4.03 -25.05 17.50
C VAL A 232 -4.64 -23.80 18.14
N THR A 233 -4.14 -23.43 19.31
CA THR A 233 -4.55 -22.22 20.02
C THR A 233 -3.50 -21.13 19.83
N ARG A 234 -3.92 -20.03 19.17
CA ARG A 234 -3.12 -18.81 19.12
C ARG A 234 -3.32 -18.03 20.40
N VAL A 235 -2.25 -17.79 21.13
CA VAL A 235 -2.21 -16.90 22.28
C VAL A 235 -1.43 -15.62 21.95
N MET A 236 -1.92 -14.47 22.40
CA MET A 236 -1.14 -13.24 22.45
C MET A 236 -1.31 -12.57 23.81
N VAL A 237 -0.22 -12.06 24.37
CA VAL A 237 -0.24 -11.48 25.71
C VAL A 237 0.68 -10.28 25.84
N HIS A 238 0.22 -9.29 26.60
CA HIS A 238 1.00 -8.15 27.05
C HIS A 238 0.68 -7.89 28.52
N GLU A 239 1.71 -7.77 29.35
CA GLU A 239 1.61 -7.37 30.77
C GLU A 239 1.75 -5.85 30.87
N PHE A 240 0.83 -5.17 31.55
CA PHE A 240 0.85 -3.72 31.63
C PHE A 240 2.10 -3.22 32.36
N GLY A 241 2.72 -2.16 31.82
CA GLY A 241 3.96 -1.60 32.36
C GLY A 241 5.22 -2.40 32.02
N ARG A 242 5.10 -3.56 31.36
CA ARG A 242 6.26 -4.34 30.91
C ARG A 242 6.92 -3.66 29.70
N PRO A 243 8.21 -3.28 29.78
CA PRO A 243 8.91 -2.70 28.64
C PRO A 243 9.19 -3.76 27.56
N ALA A 244 9.37 -3.31 26.32
CA ALA A 244 9.87 -4.16 25.25
C ALA A 244 11.29 -4.66 25.58
N ALA A 245 11.57 -5.92 25.30
CA ALA A 245 12.91 -6.48 25.48
C ALA A 245 13.85 -6.06 24.33
N GLU A 246 15.13 -5.83 24.65
CA GLU A 246 16.17 -5.66 23.63
C GLU A 246 16.57 -7.03 23.07
N ARG A 247 15.96 -7.43 21.95
CA ARG A 247 16.16 -8.79 21.40
C ARG A 247 17.19 -8.90 20.28
N GLY A 248 17.64 -7.79 19.70
CA GLY A 248 18.59 -7.81 18.57
C GLY A 248 18.14 -8.63 17.36
N GLY A 249 16.82 -8.82 17.18
CA GLY A 249 16.23 -9.66 16.12
C GLY A 249 15.97 -11.12 16.50
N ALA A 250 16.26 -11.53 17.74
CA ALA A 250 15.89 -12.85 18.25
C ALA A 250 14.41 -12.92 18.63
N GLU A 251 13.79 -14.10 18.48
CA GLU A 251 12.43 -14.36 18.93
C GLU A 251 12.40 -14.73 20.43
N PRO A 252 11.29 -14.46 21.15
CA PRO A 252 11.13 -14.87 22.54
C PRO A 252 11.14 -16.39 22.71
N ASP A 253 11.60 -16.84 23.89
CA ASP A 253 11.44 -18.22 24.31
C ASP A 253 9.98 -18.51 24.67
N PHE A 254 9.51 -19.73 24.43
CA PHE A 254 8.15 -20.11 24.82
C PHE A 254 7.89 -19.96 26.33
N ALA A 255 8.91 -20.21 27.16
CA ALA A 255 8.85 -20.02 28.61
C ALA A 255 8.49 -18.58 29.00
N GLU A 256 8.99 -17.60 28.24
CA GLU A 256 8.68 -16.19 28.45
C GLU A 256 7.18 -15.93 28.20
N VAL A 257 6.64 -16.48 27.11
CA VAL A 257 5.22 -16.38 26.77
C VAL A 257 4.36 -17.04 27.86
N THR A 258 4.74 -18.22 28.34
CA THR A 258 3.98 -18.95 29.35
C THR A 258 3.98 -18.22 30.69
N ASP A 259 5.12 -17.65 31.09
CA ASP A 259 5.25 -16.90 32.33
C ASP A 259 4.40 -15.62 32.32
N VAL A 260 4.44 -14.87 31.21
CA VAL A 260 3.62 -13.67 31.05
C VAL A 260 2.14 -14.04 30.96
N TRP A 261 1.78 -15.08 30.21
CA TRP A 261 0.41 -15.59 30.14
C TRP A 261 -0.14 -15.91 31.53
N LYS A 262 0.60 -16.68 32.32
CA LYS A 262 0.20 -17.08 33.67
C LYS A 262 0.01 -15.89 34.62
N ARG A 263 0.87 -14.88 34.56
CA ARG A 263 0.70 -13.65 35.37
C ARG A 263 -0.52 -12.84 34.97
N VAL A 264 -0.83 -12.77 33.67
CA VAL A 264 -1.94 -11.96 33.14
C VAL A 264 -3.29 -12.67 33.28
N THR A 265 -3.36 -13.97 32.98
CA THR A 265 -4.62 -14.73 32.90
C THR A 265 -4.87 -15.66 34.08
N GLY A 266 -3.82 -16.02 34.83
CA GLY A 266 -3.87 -17.06 35.86
C GLY A 266 -3.84 -18.50 35.30
N GLU A 267 -3.86 -18.69 33.99
CA GLU A 267 -3.84 -20.02 33.34
C GLU A 267 -2.40 -20.46 33.05
N ASP A 268 -2.15 -21.77 33.09
CA ASP A 268 -0.83 -22.34 32.78
C ASP A 268 -0.87 -23.08 31.45
N ILE A 269 -0.12 -22.57 30.46
CA ILE A 269 -0.01 -23.17 29.12
C ILE A 269 1.35 -23.87 28.91
N SER A 270 2.15 -24.05 29.96
CA SER A 270 3.51 -24.62 29.86
C SER A 270 3.55 -26.07 29.38
N GLN A 271 2.42 -26.78 29.46
CA GLN A 271 2.28 -28.16 28.98
C GLN A 271 2.09 -28.25 27.46
N GLY A 272 1.82 -27.10 26.81
CA GLY A 272 1.60 -27.02 25.38
C GLY A 272 2.87 -27.20 24.56
N THR A 273 2.71 -27.64 23.32
CA THR A 273 3.81 -27.67 22.35
C THR A 273 3.80 -26.38 21.52
N PRO A 274 4.85 -25.54 21.59
CA PRO A 274 4.93 -24.35 20.76
C PRO A 274 5.21 -24.74 19.31
N LEU A 275 4.29 -24.36 18.42
CA LEU A 275 4.44 -24.53 16.97
C LEU A 275 5.10 -23.29 16.35
N TRP A 276 4.83 -22.12 16.92
CA TRP A 276 5.38 -20.85 16.50
C TRP A 276 5.43 -19.88 17.67
N VAL A 277 6.48 -19.08 17.78
CA VAL A 277 6.64 -18.08 18.85
C VAL A 277 7.29 -16.83 18.25
N ASN A 278 6.73 -15.65 18.52
CA ASN A 278 7.36 -14.39 18.17
C ASN A 278 6.91 -13.21 19.05
N ALA A 279 7.56 -12.05 18.89
CA ALA A 279 7.16 -10.79 19.52
C ALA A 279 6.91 -9.68 18.49
N PHE A 280 6.02 -8.74 18.82
CA PHE A 280 5.82 -7.51 18.05
C PHE A 280 6.00 -6.29 18.94
N GLY A 281 6.99 -5.45 18.63
CA GLY A 281 7.15 -4.17 19.29
C GLY A 281 6.21 -3.10 18.76
N ASP A 282 5.98 -2.04 19.54
CA ASP A 282 5.26 -0.84 19.13
C ASP A 282 6.15 0.25 18.49
N ALA A 283 7.25 -0.16 17.86
CA ALA A 283 8.08 0.73 17.06
C ALA A 283 7.23 1.42 15.98
N ASP A 284 7.47 2.71 15.80
CA ASP A 284 6.70 3.59 14.92
C ASP A 284 7.70 4.48 14.17
N ARG A 285 8.05 4.07 12.94
CA ARG A 285 9.08 4.74 12.13
C ARG A 285 8.63 4.87 10.69
N GLN A 286 8.98 5.98 10.05
CA GLN A 286 8.69 6.26 8.64
C GLN A 286 9.91 6.85 7.97
N LEU A 287 10.15 6.49 6.70
CA LEU A 287 11.19 7.14 5.90
C LEU A 287 10.86 8.62 5.71
N ALA A 288 11.85 9.49 5.88
CA ALA A 288 11.68 10.93 5.63
C ALA A 288 11.31 11.22 4.16
N HIS A 289 11.87 10.43 3.24
CA HIS A 289 11.56 10.50 1.81
C HIS A 289 11.40 9.08 1.26
N TYR A 290 10.39 8.86 0.42
CA TYR A 290 10.16 7.54 -0.20
C TYR A 290 10.99 7.35 -1.47
N ARG A 291 11.61 8.43 -1.97
CA ARG A 291 12.43 8.46 -3.17
C ARG A 291 13.77 9.14 -2.86
N HIS A 292 14.84 8.46 -3.24
CA HIS A 292 16.23 8.89 -3.16
C HIS A 292 16.86 8.76 -4.55
N GLY A 293 16.55 9.70 -5.44
CA GLY A 293 16.95 9.65 -6.85
C GLY A 293 16.31 8.45 -7.57
N ARG A 294 17.15 7.47 -7.95
CA ARG A 294 16.74 6.21 -8.61
C ARG A 294 16.39 5.07 -7.65
N VAL A 295 16.51 5.29 -6.33
CA VAL A 295 16.14 4.32 -5.30
C VAL A 295 14.84 4.75 -4.64
N LEU A 296 13.83 3.88 -4.63
CA LEU A 296 12.53 4.11 -3.98
C LEU A 296 12.23 3.03 -2.94
N PHE A 297 11.21 3.25 -2.12
CA PHE A 297 10.81 2.34 -1.05
C PHE A 297 9.30 2.17 -0.99
N ALA A 298 8.82 0.95 -0.74
CA ALA A 298 7.40 0.64 -0.55
C ALA A 298 7.20 -0.44 0.53
N GLY A 299 6.04 -0.42 1.19
CA GLY A 299 5.72 -1.36 2.27
C GLY A 299 6.60 -1.18 3.50
N ASP A 300 6.88 -2.26 4.23
CA ASP A 300 7.54 -2.16 5.54
C ASP A 300 8.98 -1.62 5.47
N ALA A 301 9.57 -1.56 4.27
CA ALA A 301 10.85 -0.88 4.05
C ALA A 301 10.73 0.65 4.23
N ALA A 302 9.56 1.22 3.94
CA ALA A 302 9.24 2.64 4.04
C ALA A 302 8.61 3.04 5.38
N HIS A 303 7.97 2.11 6.09
CA HIS A 303 7.31 2.36 7.37
C HIS A 303 7.28 1.12 8.25
N ARG A 304 7.51 1.31 9.55
CA ARG A 304 7.50 0.25 10.57
C ARG A 304 6.45 0.60 11.61
N GLN A 305 5.62 -0.38 11.94
CA GLN A 305 4.48 -0.24 12.83
C GLN A 305 4.16 -1.58 13.51
N MET A 306 3.52 -1.52 14.67
CA MET A 306 2.85 -2.69 15.24
C MET A 306 1.74 -3.17 14.28
N PRO A 307 1.54 -4.49 14.09
CA PRO A 307 0.48 -5.03 13.23
C PRO A 307 -0.94 -4.91 13.81
N SER A 308 -1.26 -3.80 14.50
CA SER A 308 -2.61 -3.51 15.00
C SER A 308 -3.58 -3.22 13.85
N GLY A 309 -4.81 -3.70 13.96
CA GLY A 309 -5.87 -3.45 12.97
C GLY A 309 -5.62 -4.08 11.59
N GLY A 310 -4.56 -4.89 11.42
CA GLY A 310 -4.22 -5.54 10.14
C GLY A 310 -3.79 -4.56 9.04
N GLN A 311 -3.32 -3.36 9.37
CA GLN A 311 -3.11 -2.29 8.36
C GLN A 311 -1.78 -2.38 7.60
N ALA A 312 -0.72 -2.97 8.17
CA ALA A 312 0.64 -2.97 7.60
C ALA A 312 0.71 -3.52 6.15
N LEU A 313 0.27 -4.77 5.95
CA LEU A 313 0.25 -5.41 4.62
C LEU A 313 -0.61 -4.59 3.63
N ASN A 314 -1.79 -4.16 4.08
CA ASN A 314 -2.73 -3.39 3.25
C ASN A 314 -2.13 -2.04 2.81
N LEU A 315 -1.37 -1.38 3.68
CA LEU A 315 -0.65 -0.15 3.36
C LEU A 315 0.43 -0.41 2.31
N GLY A 316 1.26 -1.45 2.50
CA GLY A 316 2.33 -1.79 1.55
C GLY A 316 1.85 -2.20 0.16
N VAL A 317 0.75 -2.95 0.08
CA VAL A 317 0.11 -3.29 -1.22
C VAL A 317 -0.39 -2.02 -1.93
N GLN A 318 -0.97 -1.08 -1.20
CA GLN A 318 -1.44 0.19 -1.76
C GLN A 318 -0.28 1.10 -2.20
N ASP A 319 0.84 1.09 -1.49
CA ASP A 319 2.03 1.82 -1.92
C ASP A 319 2.57 1.29 -3.24
N ALA A 320 2.71 -0.03 -3.35
CA ALA A 320 3.13 -0.70 -4.56
C ALA A 320 2.19 -0.44 -5.74
N PHE A 321 0.88 -0.47 -5.48
CA PHE A 321 -0.16 -0.20 -6.48
C PHE A 321 -0.10 1.24 -7.02
N ASN A 322 0.14 2.22 -6.14
CA ASN A 322 0.31 3.62 -6.54
C ASN A 322 1.63 3.87 -7.29
N LEU A 323 2.73 3.25 -6.84
CA LEU A 323 4.05 3.41 -7.43
C LEU A 323 4.15 2.75 -8.81
N GLY A 324 3.63 1.54 -8.96
CA GLY A 324 3.93 0.67 -10.11
C GLY A 324 3.61 1.30 -11.46
N TRP A 325 2.41 1.87 -11.61
CA TRP A 325 2.03 2.51 -12.88
C TRP A 325 2.82 3.78 -13.18
N LYS A 326 3.15 4.58 -12.14
CA LYS A 326 3.93 5.82 -12.28
C LYS A 326 5.36 5.49 -12.71
N LEU A 327 5.98 4.53 -12.03
CA LEU A 327 7.35 4.10 -12.32
C LEU A 327 7.43 3.43 -13.70
N ALA A 328 6.45 2.60 -14.06
CA ALA A 328 6.38 2.04 -15.41
C ALA A 328 6.29 3.15 -16.47
N ALA A 329 5.42 4.14 -16.30
CA ALA A 329 5.29 5.25 -17.25
C ALA A 329 6.61 6.04 -17.41
N VAL A 330 7.32 6.30 -16.30
CA VAL A 330 8.61 7.00 -16.34
C VAL A 330 9.69 6.18 -17.03
N VAL A 331 9.81 4.90 -16.71
CA VAL A 331 10.83 4.04 -17.32
C VAL A 331 10.57 3.82 -18.81
N ARG A 332 9.29 3.72 -19.20
CA ARG A 332 8.88 3.64 -20.61
C ARG A 332 8.95 4.98 -21.36
N GLY A 333 9.30 6.08 -20.67
CA GLY A 333 9.44 7.41 -21.27
C GLY A 333 8.12 8.08 -21.63
N SER A 334 6.98 7.57 -21.14
CA SER A 334 5.66 8.13 -21.42
C SER A 334 5.22 9.18 -20.41
N ALA A 335 5.93 9.34 -19.29
CA ALA A 335 5.74 10.41 -18.32
C ALA A 335 7.09 10.89 -17.75
N GLY A 336 7.14 12.14 -17.29
CA GLY A 336 8.31 12.73 -16.63
C GLY A 336 8.44 12.35 -15.15
N GLU A 337 9.60 12.64 -14.56
CA GLU A 337 9.89 12.33 -13.16
C GLU A 337 8.98 13.08 -12.15
N ASP A 338 8.39 14.20 -12.54
CA ASP A 338 7.41 14.94 -11.73
C ASP A 338 6.15 14.10 -11.41
N LEU A 339 5.83 13.12 -12.27
CA LEU A 339 4.80 12.13 -11.96
C LEU A 339 5.26 11.20 -10.84
N LEU A 340 6.51 10.75 -10.89
CA LEU A 340 7.08 9.86 -9.88
C LEU A 340 7.19 10.55 -8.51
N ASP A 341 7.44 11.86 -8.47
CA ASP A 341 7.48 12.62 -7.21
C ASP A 341 6.13 12.66 -6.48
N THR A 342 5.01 12.53 -7.21
CA THR A 342 3.68 12.39 -6.59
C THR A 342 3.57 11.13 -5.74
N TYR A 343 4.38 10.10 -5.98
CA TYR A 343 4.39 8.90 -5.12
C TYR A 343 4.70 9.28 -3.67
N HIS A 344 5.71 10.13 -3.46
CA HIS A 344 6.06 10.56 -2.12
C HIS A 344 4.96 11.43 -1.52
N SER A 345 4.52 12.50 -2.18
CA SER A 345 3.52 13.41 -1.62
C SER A 345 2.21 12.70 -1.24
N GLU A 346 1.76 11.76 -2.08
CA GLU A 346 0.56 10.96 -1.85
C GLU A 346 0.77 9.93 -0.74
N ARG A 347 1.76 9.05 -0.87
CA ARG A 347 1.89 7.85 -0.03
C ARG A 347 2.60 8.09 1.29
N HIS A 348 3.50 9.08 1.36
CA HIS A 348 4.09 9.49 2.63
C HIS A 348 3.03 10.11 3.55
N THR A 349 2.11 10.91 3.00
CA THR A 349 1.00 11.49 3.78
C THR A 349 0.08 10.40 4.33
N VAL A 350 -0.29 9.42 3.51
CA VAL A 350 -1.10 8.27 3.95
C VAL A 350 -0.36 7.43 4.99
N GLY A 351 0.92 7.13 4.78
CA GLY A 351 1.76 6.40 5.75
C GLY A 351 1.77 7.09 7.11
N ARG A 352 2.00 8.41 7.14
CA ARG A 352 1.99 9.21 8.38
C ARG A 352 0.64 9.14 9.11
N GLN A 353 -0.47 9.21 8.39
CA GLN A 353 -1.81 9.10 8.98
C GLN A 353 -2.07 7.69 9.53
N VAL A 354 -1.62 6.65 8.82
CA VAL A 354 -1.75 5.26 9.27
C VAL A 354 -0.93 5.02 10.54
N LEU A 355 0.32 5.43 10.57
CA LEU A 355 1.19 5.30 11.74
C LEU A 355 0.63 6.04 12.95
N ALA A 356 0.16 7.28 12.76
CA ALA A 356 -0.48 8.05 13.82
C ALA A 356 -1.72 7.34 14.40
N ASN A 357 -2.56 6.73 13.56
CA ASN A 357 -3.74 6.01 14.06
C ASN A 357 -3.38 4.66 14.69
N ILE A 358 -2.38 3.95 14.18
CA ILE A 358 -1.90 2.71 14.80
C ILE A 358 -1.36 3.04 16.18
N ARG A 359 -0.59 4.12 16.33
CA ARG A 359 -0.11 4.56 17.64
C ARG A 359 -1.24 4.83 18.63
N ALA A 360 -2.32 5.48 18.20
CA ALA A 360 -3.51 5.68 19.04
C ALA A 360 -4.17 4.34 19.41
N GLN A 361 -4.28 3.40 18.47
CA GLN A 361 -4.81 2.07 18.74
C GLN A 361 -3.94 1.29 19.73
N VAL A 362 -2.62 1.32 19.56
CA VAL A 362 -1.67 0.65 20.46
C VAL A 362 -1.74 1.22 21.86
N GLU A 363 -1.88 2.55 22.00
CA GLU A 363 -2.06 3.17 23.31
C GLU A 363 -3.30 2.67 24.02
N LEU A 364 -4.44 2.62 23.31
CA LEU A 364 -5.69 2.09 23.86
C LEU A 364 -5.61 0.58 24.13
N LEU A 365 -4.79 -0.16 23.37
CA LEU A 365 -4.72 -1.61 23.44
C LEU A 365 -3.74 -2.12 24.51
N LEU A 366 -2.56 -1.51 24.60
CA LEU A 366 -1.44 -1.93 25.46
C LEU A 366 -1.23 -0.99 26.67
N GLY A 367 -1.87 0.18 26.71
CA GLY A 367 -1.85 1.05 27.90
C GLY A 367 -2.44 0.37 29.13
N GLY A 368 -2.08 0.80 30.34
CA GLY A 368 -2.58 0.24 31.59
C GLY A 368 -3.99 0.72 31.95
N PRO A 369 -4.42 0.58 33.21
CA PRO A 369 -5.75 1.01 33.66
C PRO A 369 -6.07 2.50 33.41
N GLU A 370 -5.05 3.34 33.25
CA GLU A 370 -5.17 4.77 32.98
C GLU A 370 -5.87 5.09 31.65
N VAL A 371 -5.87 4.16 30.68
CA VAL A 371 -6.52 4.39 29.39
C VAL A 371 -8.01 4.03 29.38
N GLU A 372 -8.52 3.36 30.43
CA GLU A 372 -9.92 2.89 30.48
C GLU A 372 -10.98 4.00 30.33
N PRO A 373 -10.84 5.19 30.95
CA PRO A 373 -11.79 6.28 30.74
C PRO A 373 -11.87 6.73 29.26
N ALA A 374 -10.73 6.81 28.57
CA ALA A 374 -10.68 7.16 27.15
C ALA A 374 -11.29 6.06 26.28
N ARG A 375 -11.06 4.78 26.62
CA ARG A 375 -11.69 3.64 25.95
C ARG A 375 -13.21 3.61 26.12
N ALA A 376 -13.71 3.92 27.31
CA ALA A 376 -15.14 4.00 27.59
C ALA A 376 -15.81 5.11 26.75
N LEU A 377 -15.20 6.30 26.72
CA LEU A 377 -15.67 7.40 25.87
C LEU A 377 -15.63 7.03 24.38
N LEU A 378 -14.55 6.41 23.91
CA LEU A 378 -14.46 5.96 22.52
C LEU A 378 -15.55 4.93 22.18
N THR A 379 -15.86 4.02 23.10
CA THR A 379 -16.93 3.03 22.92
C THR A 379 -18.29 3.70 22.73
N GLU A 380 -18.57 4.76 23.48
CA GLU A 380 -19.78 5.59 23.28
C GLU A 380 -19.75 6.29 21.92
N LEU A 381 -18.65 6.97 21.58
CA LEU A 381 -18.53 7.74 20.35
C LEU A 381 -18.62 6.87 19.09
N VAL A 382 -18.09 5.64 19.13
CA VAL A 382 -18.17 4.69 18.01
C VAL A 382 -19.62 4.28 17.69
N ALA A 383 -20.57 4.45 18.61
CA ALA A 383 -21.99 4.24 18.33
C ALA A 383 -22.59 5.35 17.43
N LEU A 384 -21.94 6.50 17.31
CA LEU A 384 -22.33 7.56 16.38
C LEU A 384 -21.87 7.22 14.96
N ASP A 385 -22.81 7.18 14.02
CA ASP A 385 -22.57 6.68 12.65
C ASP A 385 -21.42 7.43 11.94
N GLY A 386 -21.35 8.77 12.08
CA GLY A 386 -20.27 9.56 11.50
C GLY A 386 -18.87 9.20 12.05
N VAL A 387 -18.76 8.92 13.35
CA VAL A 387 -17.50 8.50 13.98
C VAL A 387 -17.14 7.09 13.52
N ARG A 388 -18.11 6.16 13.52
CA ARG A 388 -17.90 4.81 13.00
C ARG A 388 -17.41 4.85 11.55
N GLN A 389 -18.08 5.60 10.68
CA GLN A 389 -17.70 5.71 9.27
C GLN A 389 -16.29 6.27 9.10
N HIS A 390 -15.92 7.29 9.88
CA HIS A 390 -14.59 7.87 9.84
C HIS A 390 -13.51 6.85 10.22
N LEU A 391 -13.68 6.14 11.34
CA LEU A 391 -12.72 5.13 11.81
C LEU A 391 -12.68 3.90 10.89
N ALA A 392 -13.82 3.45 10.39
CA ALA A 392 -13.90 2.37 9.42
C ALA A 392 -13.19 2.75 8.11
N GLY A 393 -13.36 3.98 7.62
CA GLY A 393 -12.71 4.48 6.41
C GLY A 393 -11.20 4.59 6.57
N MET A 394 -10.76 4.99 7.76
CA MET A 394 -9.36 5.06 8.14
C MET A 394 -8.68 3.67 8.18
N ILE A 395 -9.28 2.67 8.83
CA ILE A 395 -8.72 1.32 8.94
C ILE A 395 -8.77 0.60 7.59
N SER A 396 -9.89 0.69 6.89
CA SER A 396 -10.12 -0.07 5.65
C SER A 396 -9.35 0.47 4.43
N GLY A 397 -8.80 1.69 4.52
CA GLY A 397 -8.22 2.42 3.38
C GLY A 397 -9.25 3.04 2.44
N LEU A 398 -10.55 2.90 2.72
CA LEU A 398 -11.61 3.51 1.90
C LEU A 398 -11.68 5.03 2.04
N GLY A 399 -11.23 5.57 3.17
CA GLY A 399 -11.21 7.01 3.45
C GLY A 399 -10.08 7.79 2.76
N ILE A 400 -9.16 7.12 2.06
CA ILE A 400 -8.02 7.77 1.41
C ILE A 400 -8.50 8.66 0.26
N ARG A 401 -8.09 9.93 0.31
CA ARG A 401 -8.23 10.92 -0.77
C ARG A 401 -6.86 11.54 -1.02
N TYR A 402 -6.44 11.63 -2.28
CA TYR A 402 -5.25 12.37 -2.66
C TYR A 402 -5.60 13.81 -2.97
N ASP A 403 -4.69 14.70 -2.62
CA ASP A 403 -4.71 16.05 -3.13
C ASP A 403 -4.28 16.00 -4.60
N VAL A 404 -5.24 16.19 -5.49
CA VAL A 404 -5.02 16.33 -6.92
C VAL A 404 -5.29 17.79 -7.17
N GLU A 405 -4.22 18.58 -7.40
CA GLU A 405 -4.33 20.03 -7.58
C GLU A 405 -5.53 20.34 -8.47
N GLY A 406 -6.54 20.99 -7.88
CA GLY A 406 -7.70 21.46 -8.59
C GLY A 406 -7.21 22.30 -9.75
N VAL A 407 -7.43 21.81 -10.96
CA VAL A 407 -7.23 22.54 -12.19
C VAL A 407 -8.12 23.78 -12.07
N GLU A 408 -7.60 24.90 -11.57
CA GLU A 408 -8.33 26.16 -11.43
C GLU A 408 -9.02 26.45 -12.77
N GLY A 409 -10.36 26.54 -12.72
CA GLY A 409 -11.17 26.71 -13.92
C GLY A 409 -12.59 26.16 -13.86
N CYS A 410 -13.32 26.33 -12.75
CA CYS A 410 -14.79 26.19 -12.71
C CYS A 410 -15.38 27.13 -11.64
N GLY A 411 -15.07 28.42 -11.72
CA GLY A 411 -15.78 29.47 -10.97
C GLY A 411 -16.58 30.32 -11.95
N ALA A 412 -17.91 30.23 -11.89
CA ALA A 412 -18.77 31.22 -12.53
C ALA A 412 -18.49 32.60 -11.92
N GLY A 413 -18.32 33.61 -12.76
CA GLY A 413 -17.86 34.94 -12.35
C GLY A 413 -18.75 35.61 -11.31
N GLY A 414 -18.10 36.19 -10.30
CA GLY A 414 -18.67 37.13 -9.35
C GLY A 414 -17.63 38.20 -9.03
N VAL A 415 -17.92 39.43 -9.42
CA VAL A 415 -17.07 40.62 -9.23
C VAL A 415 -17.38 41.25 -7.86
N GLY A 416 -16.34 41.69 -7.15
CA GLY A 416 -16.38 42.54 -5.95
C GLY A 416 -15.44 41.96 -4.88
N GLY A 417 -14.44 42.64 -4.34
CA GLY A 417 -14.22 44.08 -4.13
C GLY A 417 -13.61 44.22 -2.72
N ASP A 418 -12.30 44.37 -2.68
CA ASP A 418 -11.43 45.10 -1.74
C ASP A 418 -11.65 45.04 -0.20
N ASP A 419 -10.60 44.55 0.49
CA ASP A 419 -9.80 45.26 1.53
C ASP A 419 -9.77 44.80 3.03
N PHE A 420 -8.55 44.91 3.58
CA PHE A 420 -8.02 44.92 4.96
C PHE A 420 -8.02 43.67 5.90
N GLY A 421 -6.86 43.00 5.95
CA GLY A 421 -5.89 43.07 7.06
C GLY A 421 -6.24 42.53 8.46
N ALA A 422 -5.57 41.44 8.89
CA ALA A 422 -4.80 41.32 10.15
C ALA A 422 -4.45 39.85 10.46
N GLY A 423 -3.21 39.60 10.86
CA GLY A 423 -2.69 38.27 11.19
C GLY A 423 -3.30 37.65 12.44
N ALA A 424 -3.45 36.32 12.40
CA ALA A 424 -3.49 35.47 13.57
C ALA A 424 -3.10 34.03 13.17
N ALA A 425 -2.41 33.36 14.09
CA ALA A 425 -1.84 32.02 13.95
C ALA A 425 -2.85 30.99 13.40
N LYS A 426 -2.43 30.21 12.39
CA LYS A 426 -3.16 29.01 11.97
C LYS A 426 -3.03 27.94 13.05
N GLY A 427 -4.08 27.82 13.87
CA GLY A 427 -4.29 26.72 14.79
C GLY A 427 -4.47 25.40 14.06
N VAL A 428 -4.06 24.33 14.73
CA VAL A 428 -4.20 22.93 14.31
C VAL A 428 -5.69 22.58 14.22
N GLY A 429 -6.25 22.62 13.01
CA GLY A 429 -7.59 22.12 12.71
C GLY A 429 -7.56 20.63 12.41
N VAL A 430 -8.20 19.84 13.28
CA VAL A 430 -8.48 18.41 13.06
C VAL A 430 -9.88 18.31 12.45
N GLY A 431 -9.94 18.18 11.13
CA GLY A 431 -11.16 17.98 10.34
C GLY A 431 -10.89 18.30 8.87
N PRO A 432 -11.47 17.58 7.90
CA PRO A 432 -11.28 17.94 6.50
C PRO A 432 -12.03 19.26 6.25
N GLU A 433 -11.30 20.34 5.99
CA GLU A 433 -11.86 21.51 5.33
C GLU A 433 -12.33 21.05 3.95
N ILE A 434 -13.65 20.95 3.76
CA ILE A 434 -14.25 20.66 2.46
C ILE A 434 -14.29 21.99 1.72
N HIS A 435 -13.38 22.20 0.78
CA HIS A 435 -13.54 23.24 -0.23
C HIS A 435 -14.84 22.92 -1.01
N SER A 436 -15.87 23.75 -0.83
CA SER A 436 -17.25 23.50 -1.28
C SER A 436 -17.46 23.48 -2.80
N ASP A 437 -16.42 23.79 -3.57
CA ASP A 437 -16.50 23.97 -5.02
C ASP A 437 -15.80 22.84 -5.81
N GLU A 438 -15.23 21.83 -5.13
CA GLU A 438 -14.58 20.70 -5.78
C GLU A 438 -15.53 19.50 -5.98
N HIS A 439 -15.41 18.84 -7.13
CA HIS A 439 -16.19 17.65 -7.45
C HIS A 439 -15.99 16.54 -6.39
N PRO A 440 -17.06 15.91 -5.86
CA PRO A 440 -16.98 15.03 -4.67
C PRO A 440 -16.11 13.78 -4.84
N LEU A 441 -15.93 13.31 -6.08
CA LEU A 441 -15.07 12.16 -6.40
C LEU A 441 -13.60 12.54 -6.64
N LEU A 442 -13.28 13.83 -6.78
CA LEU A 442 -11.93 14.27 -7.12
C LEU A 442 -10.92 13.85 -6.04
N GLY A 443 -9.85 13.17 -6.45
CA GLY A 443 -8.84 12.61 -5.54
C GLY A 443 -9.31 11.37 -4.78
N ARG A 444 -10.55 10.90 -4.95
CA ARG A 444 -11.06 9.64 -4.38
C ARG A 444 -10.94 8.52 -5.40
N ARG A 445 -10.92 7.27 -4.92
CA ARG A 445 -11.00 6.12 -5.80
C ARG A 445 -12.40 6.00 -6.40
N LEU A 446 -12.47 5.72 -7.70
CA LEU A 446 -13.69 5.49 -8.45
C LEU A 446 -14.53 4.40 -7.77
N PRO A 447 -15.80 4.68 -7.42
CA PRO A 447 -16.70 3.66 -6.90
C PRO A 447 -16.91 2.53 -7.90
N ASP A 448 -17.10 1.32 -7.38
CA ASP A 448 -17.54 0.21 -8.21
C ASP A 448 -19.02 0.37 -8.55
N ALA A 449 -19.32 0.53 -9.83
CA ALA A 449 -20.66 0.81 -10.32
C ALA A 449 -20.89 0.15 -11.68
N TRP A 450 -22.15 -0.18 -11.96
CA TRP A 450 -22.58 -0.66 -13.26
C TRP A 450 -22.71 0.50 -14.24
N LEU A 451 -22.18 0.29 -15.45
CA LEU A 451 -22.34 1.14 -16.62
C LEU A 451 -23.18 0.41 -17.66
N GLU A 452 -24.20 1.09 -18.17
CA GLU A 452 -25.07 0.66 -19.25
C GLU A 452 -24.52 1.19 -20.59
N PRO A 453 -24.05 0.33 -21.51
CA PRO A 453 -23.46 0.77 -22.77
C PRO A 453 -24.44 1.54 -23.62
N ALA A 454 -24.04 2.73 -24.09
CA ALA A 454 -24.90 3.58 -24.93
C ALA A 454 -25.16 2.96 -26.32
N GLU A 455 -24.17 2.24 -26.86
CA GLU A 455 -24.26 1.57 -28.17
C GLU A 455 -24.89 0.17 -28.10
N GLY A 456 -25.44 -0.22 -26.95
CA GLY A 456 -25.93 -1.57 -26.68
C GLY A 456 -24.82 -2.57 -26.33
N GLY A 457 -25.21 -3.71 -25.73
CA GLY A 457 -24.28 -4.74 -25.27
C GLY A 457 -24.47 -5.11 -23.80
N ALA A 458 -23.55 -5.92 -23.27
CA ALA A 458 -23.59 -6.29 -21.86
C ALA A 458 -23.12 -5.14 -20.97
N ARG A 459 -23.85 -4.88 -19.90
CA ARG A 459 -23.42 -3.97 -18.83
C ARG A 459 -22.04 -4.38 -18.28
N ARG A 460 -21.26 -3.39 -17.87
CA ARG A 460 -19.90 -3.58 -17.36
C ARG A 460 -19.68 -2.83 -16.05
N ARG A 461 -18.78 -3.32 -15.20
CA ARG A 461 -18.42 -2.62 -13.96
C ARG A 461 -17.25 -1.66 -14.19
N THR A 462 -17.27 -0.51 -13.53
CA THR A 462 -16.12 0.41 -13.51
C THR A 462 -14.83 -0.26 -13.07
N THR A 463 -14.91 -1.19 -12.10
CA THR A 463 -13.75 -1.95 -11.60
C THR A 463 -13.14 -2.86 -12.68
N GLU A 464 -13.96 -3.40 -13.59
CA GLU A 464 -13.48 -4.27 -14.68
C GLU A 464 -12.70 -3.49 -15.73
N LEU A 465 -13.08 -2.23 -15.99
CA LEU A 465 -12.39 -1.34 -16.92
C LEU A 465 -10.94 -1.08 -16.49
N LEU A 466 -10.66 -1.09 -15.19
CA LEU A 466 -9.32 -0.86 -14.62
C LEU A 466 -8.38 -2.05 -14.82
N ARG A 467 -8.86 -3.24 -15.21
CA ARG A 467 -8.03 -4.47 -15.32
C ARG A 467 -6.88 -4.36 -16.31
N THR A 468 -6.97 -3.44 -17.27
CA THR A 468 -5.93 -3.21 -18.27
C THR A 468 -4.71 -2.49 -17.73
N GLY A 469 -4.79 -1.86 -16.55
CA GLY A 469 -3.73 -0.99 -16.03
C GLY A 469 -3.58 0.34 -16.78
N ARG A 470 -4.51 0.66 -17.68
CA ARG A 470 -4.56 1.93 -18.42
C ARG A 470 -5.38 2.97 -17.65
N GLY A 471 -5.17 4.24 -17.95
CA GLY A 471 -6.07 5.29 -17.49
C GLY A 471 -7.43 5.18 -18.16
N LEU A 472 -8.48 5.74 -17.55
CA LEU A 472 -9.83 5.76 -18.10
C LEU A 472 -10.32 7.19 -18.22
N LEU A 473 -10.92 7.53 -19.36
CA LEU A 473 -11.78 8.71 -19.48
C LEU A 473 -13.22 8.23 -19.66
N LEU A 474 -14.02 8.42 -18.62
CA LEU A 474 -15.43 8.05 -18.58
C LEU A 474 -16.29 9.25 -18.96
N SER A 475 -17.15 9.12 -19.97
CA SER A 475 -18.24 10.04 -20.29
C SER A 475 -19.54 9.42 -19.80
N LEU A 476 -20.14 9.98 -18.74
CA LEU A 476 -21.31 9.42 -18.04
C LEU A 476 -22.64 9.99 -18.54
N ASP A 477 -22.64 10.58 -19.74
CA ASP A 477 -23.79 11.07 -20.49
C ASP A 477 -24.26 10.09 -21.57
N GLY A 478 -23.45 9.06 -21.86
CA GLY A 478 -23.69 8.03 -22.90
C GLY A 478 -23.56 8.51 -24.34
N ASP A 479 -23.81 9.79 -24.63
CA ASP A 479 -23.65 10.36 -25.98
C ASP A 479 -22.18 10.52 -26.39
N GLY A 480 -21.25 10.36 -25.44
CA GLY A 480 -19.81 10.31 -25.70
C GLY A 480 -19.30 11.61 -26.31
N ALA A 481 -19.42 12.71 -25.57
CA ALA A 481 -19.14 14.07 -26.03
C ALA A 481 -17.94 14.11 -27.01
N PRO A 482 -18.17 14.39 -28.32
CA PRO A 482 -17.11 14.34 -29.34
C PRO A 482 -15.89 15.18 -28.99
N ALA A 483 -16.08 16.28 -28.26
CA ALA A 483 -15.01 17.13 -27.74
C ALA A 483 -14.10 16.40 -26.74
N LEU A 484 -14.63 15.58 -25.83
CA LEU A 484 -13.84 14.79 -24.89
C LEU A 484 -13.01 13.74 -25.64
N ARG A 485 -13.65 13.01 -26.57
CA ARG A 485 -12.97 11.99 -27.38
C ARG A 485 -11.86 12.61 -28.23
N ALA A 486 -12.12 13.72 -28.90
CA ALA A 486 -11.13 14.43 -29.70
C ALA A 486 -9.96 14.93 -28.85
N THR A 487 -10.23 15.47 -27.66
CA THR A 487 -9.18 15.94 -26.74
C THR A 487 -8.32 14.78 -26.22
N ALA A 488 -8.91 13.60 -26.02
CA ALA A 488 -8.24 12.43 -25.48
C ALA A 488 -7.51 11.56 -26.54
N ALA A 489 -7.86 11.72 -27.82
CA ALA A 489 -7.31 10.91 -28.90
C ALA A 489 -5.77 10.82 -28.93
N PRO A 490 -5.01 11.89 -28.65
CA PRO A 490 -3.54 11.84 -28.64
C PRO A 490 -2.91 11.00 -27.49
N TRP A 491 -3.73 10.54 -26.53
CA TRP A 491 -3.33 9.66 -25.44
C TRP A 491 -3.97 8.26 -25.54
N SER A 492 -4.51 7.90 -26.70
CA SER A 492 -5.24 6.64 -26.94
C SER A 492 -4.39 5.37 -26.81
N ASP A 493 -3.08 5.49 -26.63
CA ASP A 493 -2.15 4.43 -26.26
C ASP A 493 -2.17 4.15 -24.73
N ARG A 494 -2.40 5.20 -23.93
CA ARG A 494 -2.30 5.18 -22.44
C ARG A 494 -3.64 5.20 -21.73
N ILE A 495 -4.66 5.80 -22.34
CA ILE A 495 -6.00 5.91 -21.77
C ILE A 495 -7.06 5.21 -22.63
N ALA A 496 -8.05 4.59 -22.00
CA ALA A 496 -9.23 4.09 -22.68
C ALA A 496 -10.40 5.08 -22.51
N PHE A 497 -11.08 5.39 -23.61
CA PHE A 497 -12.28 6.22 -23.59
C PHE A 497 -13.52 5.34 -23.52
N VAL A 498 -14.42 5.62 -22.58
CA VAL A 498 -15.67 4.90 -22.37
C VAL A 498 -16.81 5.89 -22.26
N ALA A 499 -17.84 5.73 -23.10
CA ALA A 499 -19.05 6.55 -23.10
C ALA A 499 -20.26 5.67 -22.84
N ASP A 500 -20.72 5.66 -21.58
CA ASP A 500 -21.81 4.82 -21.10
C ASP A 500 -22.67 5.60 -20.11
N HIS A 501 -23.88 5.13 -19.85
CA HIS A 501 -24.71 5.69 -18.78
C HIS A 501 -24.42 4.98 -17.45
N PRO A 502 -24.30 5.70 -16.32
CA PRO A 502 -24.29 5.06 -15.03
C PRO A 502 -25.66 4.42 -14.75
N ALA A 503 -25.66 3.24 -14.13
CA ALA A 503 -26.91 2.59 -13.71
C ALA A 503 -27.71 3.52 -12.77
N ALA A 504 -29.04 3.54 -12.95
CA ALA A 504 -29.93 4.41 -12.19
C ALA A 504 -29.80 4.16 -10.67
N GLY A 505 -29.69 5.25 -9.89
CA GLY A 505 -29.49 5.19 -8.44
C GLY A 505 -28.09 4.76 -7.98
N GLY A 506 -27.14 4.60 -8.92
CA GLY A 506 -25.74 4.29 -8.62
C GLY A 506 -24.95 5.49 -8.05
N PRO A 507 -23.71 5.25 -7.59
CA PRO A 507 -22.88 6.26 -6.93
C PRO A 507 -22.18 7.23 -7.89
N LEU A 508 -22.39 7.09 -9.20
CA LEU A 508 -21.72 7.90 -10.23
C LEU A 508 -22.60 9.08 -10.67
N PRO A 509 -22.04 10.28 -10.88
CA PRO A 509 -22.79 11.45 -11.30
C PRO A 509 -23.11 11.37 -12.80
N ALA A 510 -24.38 11.15 -13.15
CA ALA A 510 -24.84 11.18 -14.54
C ALA A 510 -24.58 12.55 -15.19
N GLY A 511 -24.24 12.55 -16.48
CA GLY A 511 -24.00 13.78 -17.25
C GLY A 511 -22.65 14.45 -17.00
N GLN A 512 -21.71 13.78 -16.33
CA GLN A 512 -20.36 14.27 -16.10
C GLN A 512 -19.31 13.36 -16.74
N ALA A 513 -18.08 13.85 -16.83
CA ALA A 513 -16.93 13.08 -17.27
C ALA A 513 -15.87 12.99 -16.16
N LEU A 514 -15.19 11.85 -16.10
CA LEU A 514 -14.17 11.55 -15.09
C LEU A 514 -12.90 11.04 -15.78
N LEU A 515 -11.76 11.66 -15.48
CA LEU A 515 -10.44 11.11 -15.79
C LEU A 515 -9.95 10.31 -14.58
N VAL A 516 -9.69 9.03 -14.77
CA VAL A 516 -9.34 8.07 -13.73
C VAL A 516 -7.95 7.51 -14.03
N ARG A 517 -7.08 7.55 -13.03
CA ARG A 517 -5.71 7.01 -13.11
C ARG A 517 -5.73 5.47 -13.13
N PRO A 518 -4.63 4.81 -13.55
CA PRO A 518 -4.50 3.35 -13.49
C PRO A 518 -4.75 2.72 -12.10
N ASP A 519 -4.49 3.47 -11.03
CA ASP A 519 -4.75 3.05 -9.65
C ASP A 519 -6.20 3.31 -9.18
N GLY A 520 -7.08 3.74 -10.09
CA GLY A 520 -8.50 3.95 -9.87
C GLY A 520 -8.86 5.29 -9.25
N TYR A 521 -7.89 6.17 -8.94
CA TYR A 521 -8.18 7.48 -8.37
C TYR A 521 -8.60 8.49 -9.44
N VAL A 522 -9.63 9.29 -9.15
CA VAL A 522 -10.12 10.32 -10.06
C VAL A 522 -9.16 11.51 -10.02
N ALA A 523 -8.55 11.79 -11.16
CA ALA A 523 -7.57 12.87 -11.36
C ALA A 523 -8.19 14.17 -11.89
N TRP A 524 -9.35 14.09 -12.53
CA TRP A 524 -10.10 15.24 -13.04
C TRP A 524 -11.58 14.86 -13.21
N ALA A 525 -12.46 15.84 -13.07
CA ALA A 525 -13.90 15.71 -13.32
C ALA A 525 -14.45 16.99 -13.95
N GLY A 526 -15.42 16.86 -14.85
CA GLY A 526 -16.05 18.02 -15.48
C GLY A 526 -17.21 17.65 -16.41
N SER A 527 -18.02 18.63 -16.80
CA SER A 527 -19.15 18.45 -17.74
C SER A 527 -18.79 18.64 -19.21
N GLY A 528 -17.51 18.92 -19.52
CA GLY A 528 -17.00 19.14 -20.87
C GLY A 528 -15.47 19.06 -20.91
N ALA A 529 -14.84 19.42 -22.02
CA ALA A 529 -13.39 19.24 -22.22
C ALA A 529 -12.48 20.28 -21.54
N ALA A 530 -13.05 21.24 -20.81
CA ALA A 530 -12.28 22.30 -20.14
C ALA A 530 -11.29 21.70 -19.12
N GLY A 531 -10.00 22.06 -19.25
CA GLY A 531 -8.95 21.57 -18.37
C GLY A 531 -8.53 20.11 -18.57
N LEU A 532 -9.23 19.32 -19.41
CA LEU A 532 -8.94 17.91 -19.64
C LEU A 532 -7.54 17.69 -20.24
N ALA A 533 -7.15 18.45 -21.26
CA ALA A 533 -5.83 18.32 -21.88
C ALA A 533 -4.68 18.58 -20.88
N ARG A 534 -4.87 19.53 -19.95
CA ARG A 534 -3.92 19.82 -18.87
C ARG A 534 -3.82 18.64 -17.90
N ALA A 535 -4.97 18.07 -17.51
CA ALA A 535 -5.01 16.88 -16.64
C ALA A 535 -4.38 15.65 -17.33
N LEU A 536 -4.66 15.43 -18.62
CA LEU A 536 -4.04 14.36 -19.41
C LEU A 536 -2.52 14.51 -19.45
N THR A 537 -2.04 15.71 -19.75
CA THR A 537 -0.60 16.00 -19.80
C THR A 537 0.06 15.77 -18.43
N ARG A 538 -0.58 16.22 -17.35
CA ARG A 538 -0.06 16.10 -15.97
C ARG A 538 0.10 14.65 -15.52
N TRP A 539 -0.84 13.78 -15.88
CA TRP A 539 -0.91 12.41 -15.35
C TRP A 539 -0.41 11.35 -16.33
N PHE A 540 -0.46 11.61 -17.63
CA PHE A 540 -0.11 10.65 -18.70
C PHE A 540 1.00 11.16 -19.63
N GLY A 541 1.63 12.29 -19.31
CA GLY A 541 2.72 12.90 -20.09
C GLY A 541 2.23 13.59 -21.35
N THR A 542 3.16 14.08 -22.18
CA THR A 542 2.82 14.74 -23.45
C THR A 542 2.19 13.75 -24.45
N PRO A 543 1.38 14.23 -25.39
CA PRO A 543 0.89 13.43 -26.51
C PRO A 543 2.02 12.66 -27.19
N ALA A 544 1.73 11.49 -27.76
CA ALA A 544 2.64 10.91 -28.73
C ALA A 544 2.77 11.90 -29.90
N ALA A 545 3.98 12.08 -30.44
CA ALA A 545 4.15 12.85 -31.66
C ALA A 545 3.40 12.11 -32.78
N ASP A 546 2.62 12.82 -33.59
CA ASP A 546 2.03 12.26 -34.80
C ASP A 546 3.18 11.86 -35.74
N ASP A 547 3.37 10.55 -35.96
CA ASP A 547 4.26 10.00 -36.99
C ASP A 547 3.69 10.22 -38.41
#